data_AF-A0A945BBP7-F1
#
_entry.id   AF-A0A945BBP7-F1
#
_cell.length_a   1.000
_cell.length_b   1.000
_cell.length_c   1.000
_cell.angle_alpha   90.00
_cell.angle_beta   90.00
_cell.angle_gamma   90.00
#
_symmetry.space_group_name_H-M   'P 1'
#
loop_
_entity.id
_entity.type
_entity.pdbx_description
1 polymer ?
#
loop_
_entity_poly.entity_id
_entity_poly.type
_entity_poly.pdbx_seq_one_letter_code
_entity_poly.pdbx_strand_id
1 'polypeptide(L)'
;MSEQFKDQGGAATMDPSALLRWVTSKVMTYVISPKRLAKNRIKVEKQRQANNQRHTVEYFHQVDDGYSHLAAQALAALAERYDIDLQCHLVDGPAGANAPEPELFINLSRYDASQIAPYYKLNFPENLGAPTTTLL
;
A
#
# COMPACT_ATOMS: atom_id res chain seq x y z
N MET A 1 -15.14 28.97 -11.46
CA MET A 1 -15.99 28.90 -10.25
C MET A 1 -15.51 27.69 -9.48
N SER A 2 -14.80 27.87 -8.36
CA SER A 2 -14.35 26.74 -7.55
C SER A 2 -15.57 26.03 -6.95
N GLU A 3 -15.77 24.75 -7.26
CA GLU A 3 -16.76 23.96 -6.54
C GLU A 3 -16.39 23.97 -5.06
N GLN A 4 -17.30 24.48 -4.23
CA GLN A 4 -17.07 24.59 -2.81
C GLN A 4 -17.23 23.19 -2.20
N PHE A 5 -16.12 22.62 -1.72
CA PHE A 5 -16.13 21.31 -1.07
C PHE A 5 -17.16 21.30 0.07
N LYS A 6 -18.10 20.36 -0.02
CA LYS A 6 -19.15 20.18 0.99
C LYS A 6 -18.54 19.54 2.22
N ASP A 7 -18.76 20.15 3.40
CA ASP A 7 -18.33 19.56 4.66
C ASP A 7 -18.94 18.15 4.80
N GLN A 8 -18.08 17.16 5.03
CA GLN A 8 -18.46 15.76 5.20
C GLN A 8 -19.07 15.50 6.59
N GLY A 9 -18.89 16.45 7.52
CA GLY A 9 -19.46 16.41 8.86
C GLY A 9 -18.91 15.30 9.75
N GLY A 10 -19.43 15.19 10.97
CA GLY A 10 -19.06 14.13 11.91
C GLY A 10 -17.56 14.13 12.25
N ALA A 11 -16.95 12.94 12.23
CA ALA A 11 -15.51 12.77 12.49
C ALA A 11 -14.61 13.32 11.36
N ALA A 12 -15.19 13.64 10.20
CA ALA A 12 -14.51 14.18 9.03
C ALA A 12 -14.85 15.67 8.80
N THR A 13 -15.35 16.38 9.83
CA THR A 13 -15.66 17.81 9.70
C THR A 13 -14.38 18.63 9.49
N MET A 14 -14.46 19.58 8.54
CA MET A 14 -13.32 20.42 8.18
C MET A 14 -13.09 21.58 9.16
N ASP A 15 -14.09 21.94 9.98
CA ASP A 15 -13.98 23.01 10.99
C ASP A 15 -14.48 22.57 12.37
N PRO A 16 -13.75 21.68 13.06
CA PRO A 16 -14.12 21.28 14.42
C PRO A 16 -13.90 22.44 15.40
N SER A 17 -14.84 22.58 16.34
CA SER A 17 -14.72 23.55 17.45
C SER A 17 -13.42 23.36 18.23
N ALA A 18 -12.91 24.42 18.87
CA ALA A 18 -11.62 24.38 19.57
C ALA A 18 -11.53 23.26 20.62
N LEU A 19 -12.63 23.02 21.36
CA LEU A 19 -12.70 21.95 22.35
C LEU A 19 -12.69 20.57 21.68
N LEU A 20 -13.49 20.38 20.63
CA LEU A 20 -13.53 19.12 19.88
C LEU A 20 -12.15 18.81 19.30
N ARG A 21 -11.47 19.81 18.73
CA ARG A 21 -10.11 19.71 18.18
C ARG A 21 -9.07 19.32 19.24
N TRP A 22 -9.17 19.91 20.44
CA TRP A 22 -8.28 19.56 21.54
C TRP A 22 -8.50 18.12 22.01
N VAL A 23 -9.76 17.69 22.16
CA VAL A 23 -10.10 16.32 22.55
C VAL A 23 -9.62 15.33 21.49
N THR A 24 -9.92 15.56 20.20
CA THR A 24 -9.49 14.68 19.11
C THR A 24 -7.97 14.60 19.03
N SER A 25 -7.26 15.72 19.20
CA SER A 25 -5.80 15.75 19.26
C SER A 25 -5.26 14.89 20.41
N LYS A 26 -5.80 15.02 21.62
CA LYS A 26 -5.37 14.20 22.77
C LYS A 26 -5.64 12.71 22.54
N VAL A 27 -6.81 12.37 22.00
CA VAL A 27 -7.16 10.98 21.67
C VAL A 27 -6.24 10.42 20.59
N MET A 28 -6.05 11.13 19.47
CA MET A 28 -5.19 10.68 18.37
C MET A 28 -3.73 10.56 18.79
N THR A 29 -3.23 11.50 19.60
CA THR A 29 -1.88 11.41 20.18
C THR A 29 -1.71 10.14 21.00
N TYR A 30 -2.73 9.76 21.78
CA TYR A 30 -2.71 8.54 22.55
C TYR A 30 -2.84 7.28 21.67
N VAL A 31 -3.73 7.28 20.68
CA VAL A 31 -3.97 6.17 19.75
C VAL A 31 -2.72 5.87 18.92
N ILE A 32 -2.07 6.91 18.39
CA ILE A 32 -0.89 6.81 17.52
C ILE A 32 0.42 6.76 18.35
N SER A 33 0.32 6.73 19.69
CA SER A 33 1.50 6.74 20.55
C SER A 33 2.41 5.52 20.30
N PRO A 34 3.74 5.70 20.17
CA PRO A 34 4.68 4.60 19.94
C PRO A 34 4.62 3.52 21.02
N LYS A 35 4.39 3.92 22.28
CA LYS A 35 4.25 3.01 23.42
C LYS A 35 3.06 2.06 23.24
N ARG A 36 1.92 2.58 22.78
CA ARG A 36 0.72 1.77 22.53
C ARG A 36 0.92 0.86 21.34
N LEU A 37 1.51 1.35 20.25
CA LEU A 37 1.86 0.54 19.09
C LEU A 37 2.78 -0.64 19.47
N ALA A 38 3.82 -0.39 20.25
CA ALA A 38 4.73 -1.42 20.74
C ALA A 38 4.00 -2.47 21.61
N LYS A 39 3.15 -2.03 22.55
CA LYS A 39 2.34 -2.93 23.38
C LYS A 39 1.39 -3.80 22.53
N ASN A 40 0.76 -3.21 21.52
CA ASN A 40 -0.12 -3.94 20.60
C ASN A 40 0.66 -4.98 19.79
N ARG A 41 1.84 -4.62 19.26
CA ARG A 41 2.71 -5.55 18.53
C ARG A 41 3.09 -6.77 19.39
N ILE A 42 3.49 -6.54 20.64
CA ILE A 42 3.81 -7.64 21.58
C ILE A 42 2.58 -8.52 21.83
N LYS A 43 1.40 -7.92 22.00
CA LYS A 43 0.15 -8.67 22.23
C LYS A 43 -0.20 -9.55 21.02
N VAL A 44 -0.15 -9.00 19.82
CA VAL A 44 -0.45 -9.73 18.57
C VAL A 44 0.55 -10.86 18.37
N GLU A 45 1.84 -10.61 18.61
CA GLU A 45 2.89 -11.63 18.46
C GLU A 45 2.71 -12.79 19.46
N LYS A 46 2.38 -12.49 20.71
CA LYS A 46 2.03 -13.53 21.71
C LYS A 46 0.84 -14.37 21.27
N GLN A 47 -0.18 -13.74 20.68
CA GLN A 47 -1.36 -14.45 20.19
C GLN A 47 -1.02 -15.38 19.02
N ARG A 48 -0.21 -14.90 18.06
CA ARG A 48 0.26 -15.70 16.92
C ARG A 48 1.01 -16.94 17.39
N GLN A 49 1.97 -16.76 18.32
CA GLN A 49 2.76 -17.85 18.90
C GLN A 49 1.87 -18.85 19.66
N ALA A 50 0.92 -18.37 20.48
CA ALA A 50 -0.02 -19.24 21.19
C ALA A 50 -0.91 -20.06 20.25
N ASN A 51 -1.19 -19.54 19.06
CA ASN A 51 -1.96 -20.22 18.01
C ASN A 51 -1.10 -21.07 17.05
N ASN A 52 0.23 -21.17 17.24
CA ASN A 52 1.17 -21.82 16.33
C ASN A 52 1.06 -21.35 14.86
N GLN A 53 0.68 -20.08 14.64
CA GLN A 53 0.52 -19.52 13.30
C GLN A 53 1.88 -19.10 12.74
N ARG A 54 2.18 -19.35 11.46
CA ARG A 54 3.39 -18.80 10.82
C ARG A 54 3.25 -17.30 10.56
N HIS A 55 4.36 -16.62 10.31
CA HIS A 55 4.32 -15.25 9.82
C HIS A 55 3.90 -15.26 8.35
N THR A 56 2.74 -14.71 8.02
CA THR A 56 2.28 -14.64 6.63
C THR A 56 2.51 -13.24 6.06
N VAL A 57 3.06 -13.17 4.85
CA VAL A 57 3.14 -11.96 4.03
C VAL A 57 2.21 -12.16 2.84
N GLU A 58 1.17 -11.33 2.77
CA GLU A 58 0.25 -11.30 1.64
C GLU A 58 0.75 -10.26 0.63
N TYR A 59 1.02 -10.69 -0.59
CA TYR A 59 1.47 -9.86 -1.70
C TYR A 59 0.38 -9.80 -2.77
N PHE A 60 -0.06 -8.59 -3.10
CA PHE A 60 -1.07 -8.33 -4.12
C PHE A 60 -0.36 -7.82 -5.38
N HIS A 61 -0.52 -8.53 -6.49
CA HIS A 61 0.16 -8.27 -7.75
C HIS A 61 -0.84 -7.81 -8.80
N GLN A 62 -0.62 -6.61 -9.32
CA GLN A 62 -1.33 -6.10 -10.48
C GLN A 62 -0.45 -6.30 -11.73
N VAL A 63 -0.98 -7.00 -12.74
CA VAL A 63 -0.20 -7.48 -13.89
C VAL A 63 0.36 -6.35 -14.76
N ASP A 64 -0.38 -5.25 -14.90
CA ASP A 64 -0.02 -4.09 -15.73
C ASP A 64 0.70 -2.98 -14.94
N ASP A 65 0.96 -3.18 -13.65
CA ASP A 65 1.65 -2.20 -12.80
C ASP A 65 3.18 -2.40 -12.77
N GLY A 66 3.92 -1.31 -13.04
CA GLY A 66 5.38 -1.32 -13.03
C GLY A 66 6.00 -1.65 -11.68
N TYR A 67 5.41 -1.19 -10.56
CA TYR A 67 5.95 -1.48 -9.23
C TYR A 67 5.73 -2.94 -8.85
N SER A 68 4.57 -3.50 -9.21
CA SER A 68 4.28 -4.92 -9.06
C SER A 68 5.31 -5.80 -9.81
N HIS A 69 5.75 -5.39 -11.00
CA HIS A 69 6.82 -6.07 -11.73
C HIS A 69 8.17 -6.07 -10.98
N LEU A 70 8.55 -4.94 -10.37
CA LEU A 70 9.76 -4.85 -9.56
C LEU A 70 9.66 -5.67 -8.27
N ALA A 71 8.54 -5.55 -7.56
CA ALA A 71 8.32 -6.24 -6.30
C ALA A 71 8.39 -7.76 -6.47
N ALA A 72 7.81 -8.31 -7.54
CA ALA A 72 7.83 -9.74 -7.84
C ALA A 72 9.26 -10.32 -7.88
N GLN A 73 10.23 -9.57 -8.39
CA GLN A 73 11.63 -9.99 -8.46
C GLN A 73 12.31 -10.06 -7.08
N ALA A 74 11.81 -9.31 -6.10
CA ALA A 74 12.35 -9.29 -4.74
C ALA A 74 11.73 -10.36 -3.81
N LEU A 75 10.61 -10.98 -4.21
CA LEU A 75 9.84 -11.89 -3.37
C LEU A 75 10.62 -13.14 -2.97
N ALA A 76 11.36 -13.74 -3.90
CA ALA A 76 12.15 -14.95 -3.61
C ALA A 76 13.21 -14.67 -2.54
N ALA A 77 13.96 -13.58 -2.69
CA ALA A 77 14.96 -13.15 -1.71
C ALA A 77 14.34 -12.79 -0.35
N LEU A 78 13.12 -12.24 -0.35
CA LEU A 78 12.37 -11.96 0.88
C LEU A 78 12.00 -13.25 1.62
N ALA A 79 11.44 -14.23 0.91
CA ALA A 79 11.04 -15.52 1.47
C ALA A 79 12.24 -16.37 1.93
N GLU A 80 13.39 -16.24 1.28
CA GLU A 80 14.63 -16.92 1.73
C GLU A 80 15.21 -16.25 2.98
N ARG A 81 15.13 -14.93 3.08
CA ARG A 81 15.73 -14.16 4.19
C ARG A 81 14.95 -14.31 5.50
N TYR A 82 13.65 -14.53 5.43
CA TYR A 82 12.77 -14.55 6.60
C TYR A 82 11.96 -15.84 6.67
N ASP A 83 11.73 -16.34 7.89
CA ASP A 83 10.81 -17.47 8.12
C ASP A 83 9.35 -17.00 7.99
N ILE A 84 8.92 -16.85 6.74
CA ILE A 84 7.57 -16.39 6.38
C ILE A 84 6.89 -17.35 5.42
N ASP A 85 5.56 -17.36 5.47
CA ASP A 85 4.69 -17.89 4.43
C ASP A 85 4.33 -16.74 3.48
N LEU A 86 4.73 -16.85 2.21
CA LEU A 86 4.44 -15.83 1.21
C LEU A 86 3.21 -16.24 0.38
N GLN A 87 2.15 -15.45 0.45
CA GLN A 87 0.91 -15.68 -0.27
C GLN A 87 0.73 -14.61 -1.35
N CYS A 88 0.71 -15.03 -2.61
CA CYS A 88 0.59 -14.13 -3.75
C CYS A 88 -0.84 -14.14 -4.29
N HIS A 89 -1.41 -12.95 -4.47
CA HIS A 89 -2.76 -12.73 -4.97
C HIS A 89 -2.70 -11.86 -6.22
N LEU A 90 -3.32 -12.31 -7.32
CA LEU A 90 -3.54 -11.45 -8.48
C LEU A 90 -4.73 -10.53 -8.22
N VAL A 91 -4.58 -9.25 -8.52
CA VAL A 91 -5.62 -8.24 -8.34
C VAL A 91 -5.74 -7.32 -9.54
N ASP A 92 -6.94 -6.78 -9.72
CA ASP A 92 -7.17 -5.67 -10.64
C ASP A 92 -6.66 -4.35 -10.05
N GLY A 93 -6.41 -3.39 -10.93
CA GLY A 93 -6.07 -2.03 -10.52
C GLY A 93 -7.23 -1.28 -9.84
N PRO A 94 -6.93 -0.12 -9.22
CA PRO A 94 -7.96 0.68 -8.59
C PRO A 94 -9.03 1.10 -9.62
N ALA A 95 -10.30 1.08 -9.21
CA ALA A 95 -11.44 1.38 -10.06
C ALA A 95 -12.34 2.47 -9.46
N GLY A 96 -13.15 3.09 -10.33
CA GLY A 96 -14.16 4.07 -9.93
C GLY A 96 -13.56 5.40 -9.47
N ALA A 97 -14.24 6.06 -8.53
CA ALA A 97 -13.88 7.40 -8.05
C ALA A 97 -12.50 7.49 -7.36
N ASN A 98 -11.89 6.35 -7.04
CA ASN A 98 -10.57 6.27 -6.40
C ASN A 98 -9.42 6.07 -7.40
N ALA A 99 -9.71 6.05 -8.70
CA ALA A 99 -8.73 5.89 -9.77
C ALA A 99 -8.85 7.05 -10.78
N PRO A 100 -8.46 8.28 -10.40
CA PRO A 100 -8.38 9.36 -11.35
C PRO A 100 -7.33 9.04 -12.42
N GLU A 101 -7.69 9.16 -13.69
CA GLU A 101 -6.78 9.01 -14.84
C GLU A 101 -5.99 7.68 -14.85
N PRO A 102 -6.69 6.53 -14.87
CA PRO A 102 -6.06 5.22 -14.68
C PRO A 102 -4.99 4.92 -15.74
N GLU A 103 -5.20 5.35 -16.99
CA GLU A 103 -4.23 5.17 -18.07
C GLU A 103 -2.93 5.95 -17.83
N LEU A 104 -3.02 7.17 -17.28
CA LEU A 104 -1.84 7.96 -16.93
C LEU A 104 -1.09 7.33 -15.76
N PHE A 105 -1.82 6.75 -14.80
CA PHE A 105 -1.22 6.05 -13.66
C PHE A 105 -0.37 4.85 -14.10
N ILE A 106 -0.88 4.01 -15.01
CA ILE A 106 -0.13 2.85 -15.55
C ILE A 106 1.12 3.31 -16.32
N ASN A 107 1.01 4.35 -17.15
CA ASN A 107 2.17 4.86 -17.89
C ASN A 107 3.24 5.43 -16.94
N LEU A 108 2.80 6.16 -15.90
CA LEU A 108 3.69 6.70 -14.88
C LEU A 108 4.39 5.58 -14.09
N SER A 109 3.66 4.54 -13.66
CA SER A 109 4.26 3.46 -12.87
C SER A 109 5.33 2.71 -13.65
N ARG A 110 5.14 2.53 -14.97
CA ARG A 110 6.13 1.90 -15.86
C ARG A 110 7.36 2.77 -16.05
N TYR A 111 7.17 4.07 -16.28
CA TYR A 111 8.29 5.02 -16.37
C TYR A 111 9.09 5.02 -15.06
N ASP A 112 8.43 5.18 -13.91
CA ASP A 112 9.13 5.24 -12.63
C ASP A 112 9.83 3.91 -12.31
N ALA A 113 9.19 2.77 -12.58
CA ALA A 113 9.81 1.46 -12.44
C ALA A 113 11.08 1.30 -13.27
N SER A 114 11.10 1.83 -14.52
CA SER A 114 12.33 1.84 -15.33
C SER A 114 13.45 2.70 -14.73
N GLN A 115 13.10 3.79 -14.05
CA GLN A 115 14.08 4.63 -13.36
C GLN A 115 14.58 3.99 -12.05
N ILE A 116 13.74 3.23 -11.35
CA ILE A 116 14.06 2.60 -10.06
C ILE A 116 14.91 1.34 -10.24
N ALA A 117 14.59 0.49 -11.23
CA ALA A 117 15.19 -0.83 -11.42
C ALA A 117 16.73 -0.87 -11.33
N PRO A 118 17.48 0.03 -12.01
CA PRO A 118 18.94 0.02 -11.99
C PRO A 118 19.54 0.18 -10.58
N TYR A 119 18.91 0.96 -9.71
CA TYR A 119 19.41 1.23 -8.36
C TYR A 119 19.24 0.06 -7.41
N TYR A 120 18.27 -0.82 -7.69
CA TYR A 120 17.97 -2.00 -6.87
C TYR A 120 18.46 -3.30 -7.51
N LYS A 121 19.20 -3.23 -8.63
CA LYS A 121 19.66 -4.38 -9.42
C LYS A 121 18.48 -5.27 -9.86
N LEU A 122 17.34 -4.64 -10.13
CA LEU A 122 16.16 -5.28 -10.68
C LEU A 122 16.14 -5.06 -12.19
N ASN A 123 15.41 -5.91 -12.89
CA ASN A 123 15.26 -5.82 -14.33
C ASN A 123 13.96 -5.09 -14.65
N PHE A 124 14.03 -4.05 -15.48
CA PHE A 124 12.86 -3.49 -16.12
C PHE A 124 13.22 -3.16 -17.56
N PRO A 125 12.43 -3.58 -18.55
CA PRO A 125 12.75 -3.31 -19.94
C PRO A 125 12.66 -1.81 -20.23
N GLU A 126 13.77 -1.21 -20.63
CA GLU A 126 13.76 0.15 -21.18
C GLU A 126 12.96 0.14 -22.50
N ASN A 127 12.02 1.09 -22.64
CA ASN A 127 11.32 1.37 -23.91
C ASN A 127 10.41 0.28 -24.50
N LEU A 128 9.81 -0.62 -23.71
CA LEU A 128 8.65 -1.37 -24.23
C LEU A 128 7.38 -0.52 -24.12
N GLY A 129 6.56 -0.47 -25.18
CA GLY A 129 5.18 0.03 -25.10
C GLY A 129 4.35 -0.81 -24.10
N ALA A 130 3.18 -0.33 -23.68
CA ALA A 130 2.32 -1.09 -22.77
C ALA A 130 2.02 -2.48 -23.38
N PRO A 131 2.02 -3.57 -22.59
CA PRO A 131 1.62 -4.87 -23.09
C PRO A 131 0.24 -4.74 -23.74
N THR A 132 0.12 -5.20 -25.00
CA THR A 132 -1.12 -5.09 -25.75
C THR A 132 -2.17 -5.99 -25.10
N THR A 133 -3.38 -5.47 -24.89
CA THR A 133 -4.52 -6.17 -24.24
C THR A 133 -4.97 -7.44 -24.96
N THR A 134 -4.37 -7.81 -26.10
CA THR A 134 -4.73 -8.96 -26.94
C THR A 134 -4.26 -10.32 -26.38
N LEU A 135 -3.84 -10.39 -25.11
CA LEU A 135 -3.38 -11.63 -24.47
C LEU A 135 -4.29 -12.09 -23.30
N LEU A 136 -5.57 -11.72 -23.35
CA LEU A 136 -6.66 -12.36 -22.60
C LEU A 136 -7.72 -12.85 -23.59
#